data_AF-A0A923VHB0-F1
#
_entry.id   AF-A0A923VHB0-F1
#
_cell.length_a   1.000
_cell.length_b   1.000
_cell.length_c   1.000
_cell.angle_alpha   90.00
_cell.angle_beta   90.00
_cell.angle_gamma   90.00
#
_symmetry.space_group_name_H-M   'P 1'
#
loop_
_entity.id
_entity.type
_entity.pdbx_description
1 polymer ?
#
loop_
_entity_poly.entity_id
_entity_poly.type
_entity_poly.pdbx_seq_one_letter_code
_entity_poly.pdbx_strand_id
1 'polypeptide(L)'
;QICFKGDPHIEEDAAARSPQSINRILEIKKNSSDESMVRFDVFMRNTFQLNDEGYKKITGLYKLKDGMAEFIREDDLLILKLNGQIMEGLVYKGNNSFEGGIGYNKVKFELLANGEVKTNITMWDSWSEDQKFLELHEGIKVLKYGK
;
A
#
# COMPACT_ATOMS: atom_id res chain seq x y z
N GLN A 1 -1.30 -4.22 22.96
CA GLN A 1 -1.24 -5.57 23.55
C GLN A 1 -0.31 -6.41 22.69
N ILE A 2 0.65 -7.08 23.33
CA ILE A 2 1.57 -8.03 22.70
C ILE A 2 1.09 -9.42 23.10
N CYS A 3 0.91 -10.31 22.14
CA CYS A 3 0.47 -11.68 22.39
C CYS A 3 1.64 -12.63 22.11
N PHE A 4 1.72 -13.74 22.82
CA PHE A 4 2.80 -14.71 22.63
C PHE A 4 2.26 -16.01 22.06
N LYS A 5 3.03 -16.61 21.14
CA LYS A 5 2.71 -17.91 20.57
C LYS A 5 2.69 -18.97 21.67
N GLY A 6 1.61 -19.75 21.73
CA GLY A 6 1.39 -20.79 22.75
C GLY A 6 0.56 -20.35 23.95
N ASP A 7 0.09 -19.10 23.99
CA ASP A 7 -0.90 -18.65 24.97
C ASP A 7 -2.25 -19.37 24.72
N PRO A 8 -2.78 -20.14 25.70
CA PRO A 8 -4.00 -20.91 25.53
C PRO A 8 -5.27 -20.06 25.39
N HIS A 9 -5.23 -18.78 25.76
CA HIS A 9 -6.38 -17.86 25.68
C HIS A 9 -6.35 -16.99 24.42
N ILE A 10 -5.35 -17.16 23.54
CA ILE A 10 -5.16 -16.32 22.36
C ILE A 10 -6.32 -16.42 21.36
N GLU A 11 -6.99 -17.57 21.30
CA GLU A 11 -8.15 -17.79 20.43
C GLU A 11 -9.43 -17.13 20.97
N GLU A 12 -9.46 -16.78 22.25
CA GLU A 12 -10.59 -16.12 22.90
C GLU A 12 -10.40 -14.60 22.98
N ASP A 13 -9.16 -14.14 22.91
CA ASP A 13 -8.82 -12.71 22.95
C ASP A 13 -9.23 -11.99 21.66
N ALA A 14 -10.17 -11.05 21.78
CA ALA A 14 -10.72 -10.31 20.64
C ALA A 14 -9.66 -9.49 19.88
N ALA A 15 -8.60 -9.03 20.56
CA ALA A 15 -7.52 -8.28 19.92
C ALA A 15 -6.55 -9.19 19.15
N ALA A 16 -6.36 -10.43 19.60
CA ALA A 16 -5.55 -11.46 18.97
C ALA A 16 -6.27 -12.19 17.82
N ARG A 17 -7.60 -12.21 17.79
CA ARG A 17 -8.39 -12.79 16.68
C ARG A 17 -8.54 -11.88 15.45
N SER A 18 -8.22 -10.59 15.58
CA SER A 18 -8.29 -9.67 14.45
C SER A 18 -7.36 -10.13 13.32
N PRO A 19 -7.76 -10.16 12.04
CA PRO A 19 -6.87 -10.51 10.93
C PRO A 19 -5.58 -9.66 10.86
N GLN A 20 -5.60 -8.48 11.50
CA GLN A 20 -4.46 -7.56 11.60
C GLN A 20 -3.46 -7.95 12.73
N SER A 21 -3.79 -8.94 13.56
CA SER A 21 -3.02 -9.37 14.73
C SER A 21 -1.90 -10.35 14.40
N ILE A 22 -1.88 -10.95 13.20
CA ILE A 22 -0.89 -11.99 12.81
C ILE A 22 0.55 -11.47 13.00
N ASN A 23 0.76 -10.16 12.82
CA ASN A 23 2.06 -9.49 13.02
C ASN A 23 2.35 -9.10 14.50
N ARG A 24 1.48 -9.45 15.46
CA ARG A 24 1.55 -9.11 16.89
C ARG A 24 1.68 -10.32 17.82
N ILE A 25 1.61 -11.53 17.26
CA ILE A 25 1.84 -12.79 17.99
C ILE A 25 3.32 -13.11 17.91
N LEU A 26 4.06 -12.84 18.98
CA LEU A 26 5.51 -12.98 19.02
C LEU A 26 5.92 -14.39 19.46
N GLU A 27 7.01 -14.88 18.86
CA GLU A 27 7.65 -16.13 19.27
C GLU A 27 8.71 -15.85 20.34
N ILE A 28 8.67 -16.63 21.43
CA ILE A 28 9.70 -16.62 22.46
C ILE A 28 10.78 -17.61 22.02
N LYS A 29 12.03 -17.13 21.89
CA LYS A 29 13.19 -17.97 21.55
C LYS A 29 14.13 -18.05 22.74
N LYS A 30 14.93 -19.11 22.82
CA LYS A 30 16.03 -19.21 23.79
C LYS A 30 17.30 -18.59 23.21
N ASN A 31 18.06 -17.84 24.02
CA ASN A 31 19.40 -17.39 23.65
C ASN A 31 20.47 -18.45 24.01
N SER A 32 21.74 -18.15 23.72
CA SER A 32 22.89 -19.04 24.00
C SER A 32 23.12 -19.34 25.49
N SER A 33 22.46 -18.59 26.37
CA SER A 33 22.51 -18.76 27.82
C SER A 33 21.24 -19.41 28.38
N ASP A 34 20.37 -19.96 27.52
CA ASP A 34 19.06 -20.54 27.85
C ASP A 34 18.05 -19.55 28.49
N GLU A 35 18.26 -18.25 28.29
CA GLU A 35 17.28 -17.25 28.70
C GLU A 35 16.18 -17.12 27.64
N SER A 36 14.95 -16.91 28.11
CA SER A 36 13.82 -16.63 27.23
C SER A 36 13.94 -15.19 26.68
N MET A 37 14.08 -15.07 25.36
CA MET A 37 14.27 -13.81 24.66
C MET A 37 13.15 -13.58 23.63
N VAL A 38 12.65 -12.35 23.62
CA VAL A 38 11.76 -11.83 22.59
C VAL A 38 12.45 -10.65 21.94
N ARG A 39 12.65 -10.71 20.61
CA ARG A 39 13.23 -9.61 19.84
C ARG A 39 12.25 -9.20 18.75
N PHE A 40 11.89 -7.93 18.75
CA PHE A 40 11.15 -7.29 17.68
C PHE A 40 11.76 -5.92 17.42
N ASP A 41 11.92 -5.57 16.16
CA ASP A 41 12.45 -4.26 15.77
C ASP A 41 11.26 -3.31 15.56
N VAL A 42 11.25 -2.19 16.29
CA VAL A 42 10.23 -1.14 16.14
C VAL A 42 10.78 -0.05 15.23
N PHE A 43 10.32 -0.03 13.98
CA PHE A 43 10.68 1.02 13.04
C PHE A 43 9.66 2.15 13.11
N MET A 44 9.99 3.22 13.82
CA MET A 44 9.21 4.46 13.83
C MET A 44 9.65 5.36 12.67
N ARG A 45 9.18 5.07 11.45
CA ARG A 45 9.31 6.00 10.32
C ARG A 45 7.97 6.71 10.11
N ASN A 46 8.01 8.04 9.95
CA ASN A 46 6.81 8.85 9.70
C ASN A 46 6.18 8.59 8.32
N THR A 47 6.88 7.88 7.43
CA THR A 47 6.41 7.54 6.08
C THR A 47 6.79 6.10 5.74
N PHE A 48 5.85 5.37 5.15
CA PHE A 48 6.13 4.08 4.53
C PHE A 48 6.82 4.34 3.19
N GLN A 49 7.95 3.69 2.94
CA GLN A 49 8.58 3.69 1.62
C GLN A 49 8.30 2.35 0.95
N LEU A 50 7.82 2.39 -0.29
CA LEU A 50 7.76 1.19 -1.11
C LEU A 50 9.17 0.90 -1.63
N ASN A 51 9.59 -0.35 -1.57
CA ASN A 51 10.89 -0.74 -2.11
C ASN A 51 10.86 -0.79 -3.65
N ASP A 52 12.04 -0.91 -4.26
CA ASP A 52 12.20 -0.90 -5.72
C ASP A 52 11.35 -1.97 -6.42
N GLU A 53 11.35 -3.19 -5.86
CA GLU A 53 10.55 -4.30 -6.38
C GLU A 53 9.04 -4.05 -6.29
N GLY A 54 8.59 -3.31 -5.27
CA GLY A 54 7.22 -2.85 -5.18
C GLY A 54 6.88 -1.86 -6.29
N TYR A 55 7.74 -0.85 -6.51
CA TYR A 55 7.54 0.11 -7.59
C TYR A 55 7.49 -0.55 -8.96
N LYS A 56 8.42 -1.47 -9.27
CA LYS A 56 8.43 -2.21 -10.55
C LYS A 56 7.13 -2.95 -10.84
N LYS A 57 6.45 -3.45 -9.82
CA LYS A 57 5.16 -4.14 -9.98
C LYS A 57 4.05 -3.19 -10.42
N ILE A 58 4.05 -1.96 -9.91
CA ILE A 58 2.93 -1.02 -10.11
C ILE A 58 3.17 0.03 -11.20
N THR A 59 4.42 0.39 -11.53
CA THR A 59 4.71 1.38 -12.57
C THR A 59 4.44 0.83 -13.97
N GLY A 60 3.95 1.69 -14.86
CA GLY A 60 3.57 1.32 -16.22
C GLY A 60 2.28 1.97 -16.67
N LEU A 61 1.76 1.48 -17.78
CA LEU A 61 0.56 2.02 -18.42
C LEU A 61 -0.67 1.15 -18.11
N TYR A 62 -1.77 1.80 -17.76
CA TYR A 62 -3.03 1.20 -17.39
C TYR A 62 -4.11 1.69 -18.35
N LYS A 63 -4.91 0.75 -18.85
CA LYS A 63 -6.11 1.06 -19.63
C LYS A 63 -7.25 1.31 -18.65
N LEU A 64 -7.82 2.51 -18.73
CA LEU A 64 -9.04 2.90 -18.02
C LEU A 64 -10.26 2.65 -18.93
N LYS A 65 -11.46 2.87 -18.37
CA LYS A 65 -12.69 2.93 -19.17
C LYS A 65 -12.62 4.05 -20.22
N ASP A 66 -12.23 5.25 -19.78
CA ASP A 66 -12.28 6.49 -20.57
C ASP A 66 -10.87 7.09 -20.77
N GLY A 67 -9.89 6.26 -21.13
CA GLY A 67 -8.53 6.71 -21.46
C GLY A 67 -7.42 5.84 -20.86
N MET A 68 -6.29 6.48 -20.53
CA MET A 68 -5.10 5.82 -20.03
C MET A 68 -4.56 6.51 -18.78
N ALA A 69 -4.10 5.72 -17.82
CA ALA A 69 -3.29 6.20 -16.70
C ALA A 69 -1.85 5.68 -16.86
N GLU A 70 -0.88 6.53 -16.58
CA GLU A 70 0.53 6.15 -16.52
C GLU A 70 1.06 6.40 -15.11
N PHE A 71 1.77 5.42 -14.56
CA PHE A 71 2.46 5.53 -13.28
C PHE A 71 3.97 5.41 -13.48
N ILE A 72 4.69 6.46 -13.09
CA ILE A 72 6.15 6.53 -13.16
C ILE A 72 6.69 6.78 -11.75
N ARG A 73 7.82 6.17 -11.41
CA ARG A 73 8.53 6.48 -10.17
C ARG A 73 9.50 7.64 -10.41
N GLU A 74 9.48 8.63 -9.52
CA GLU A 74 10.50 9.67 -9.40
C GLU A 74 10.93 9.72 -7.92
N ASP A 75 12.14 9.25 -7.61
CA ASP A 75 12.63 9.02 -6.24
C ASP A 75 11.62 8.23 -5.37
N ASP A 76 11.06 8.88 -4.35
CA ASP A 76 10.10 8.31 -3.40
C ASP A 76 8.63 8.59 -3.79
N LEU A 77 8.40 9.25 -4.92
CA LEU A 77 7.08 9.59 -5.43
C LEU A 77 6.63 8.66 -6.56
N LEU A 78 5.34 8.40 -6.59
CA LEU A 78 4.64 7.84 -7.73
C LEU A 78 3.94 8.97 -8.49
N ILE A 79 4.46 9.31 -9.66
CA ILE A 79 3.85 10.29 -10.55
C ILE A 79 2.68 9.62 -11.28
N LEU A 80 1.48 10.19 -11.10
CA LEU A 80 0.29 9.83 -11.87
C LEU A 80 0.16 10.78 -13.06
N LYS A 81 0.04 10.21 -14.25
CA LYS A 81 -0.45 10.91 -15.43
C LYS A 81 -1.76 10.35 -15.93
N LEU A 82 -2.68 11.22 -16.34
CA LEU A 82 -3.89 10.84 -17.05
C LEU A 82 -3.81 11.38 -18.48
N ASN A 83 -4.01 10.50 -19.46
CA ASN A 83 -3.97 10.83 -20.88
C ASN A 83 -2.72 11.64 -21.30
N GLY A 84 -1.57 11.35 -20.68
CA GLY A 84 -0.29 12.00 -20.93
C GLY A 84 -0.01 13.27 -20.11
N GLN A 85 -0.99 13.81 -19.39
CA GLN A 85 -0.82 14.98 -18.52
C GLN A 85 -0.46 14.57 -17.10
N ILE A 86 0.56 15.21 -16.51
CA ILE A 86 0.91 15.02 -15.10
C ILE A 86 -0.22 15.58 -14.23
N MET A 87 -0.76 14.74 -13.35
CA MET A 87 -1.83 15.12 -12.44
C MET A 87 -1.32 15.33 -11.02
N GLU A 88 -0.50 14.41 -10.51
CA GLU A 88 -0.15 14.41 -9.09
C GLU A 88 1.15 13.63 -8.82
N GLY A 89 1.88 14.07 -7.79
CA GLY A 89 2.93 13.28 -7.14
C GLY A 89 2.38 12.60 -5.88
N LEU A 90 2.36 11.27 -5.87
CA LEU A 90 1.73 10.50 -4.80
C LEU A 90 2.77 9.86 -3.87
N VAL A 91 2.51 9.88 -2.57
CA VAL A 91 3.35 9.27 -1.53
C VAL A 91 2.77 7.93 -1.08
N TYR A 92 3.62 6.92 -0.89
CA TYR A 92 3.20 5.62 -0.40
C TYR A 92 2.70 5.69 1.05
N LYS A 93 1.54 5.07 1.30
CA LYS A 93 0.89 5.01 2.62
C LYS A 93 0.80 3.60 3.21
N GLY A 94 1.41 2.62 2.54
CA GLY A 94 1.27 1.21 2.90
C GLY A 94 0.15 0.50 2.12
N ASN A 95 0.12 -0.83 2.19
CA ASN A 95 -0.91 -1.67 1.60
C ASN A 95 -1.23 -1.34 0.11
N ASN A 96 -0.18 -1.17 -0.70
CA ASN A 96 -0.28 -0.81 -2.12
C ASN A 96 -1.12 0.46 -2.38
N SER A 97 -1.17 1.37 -1.41
CA SER A 97 -1.96 2.61 -1.45
C SER A 97 -1.06 3.84 -1.43
N PHE A 98 -1.46 4.84 -2.20
CA PHE A 98 -0.73 6.08 -2.42
C PHE A 98 -1.69 7.27 -2.32
N GLU A 99 -1.19 8.40 -1.81
CA GLU A 99 -2.00 9.62 -1.64
C GLU A 99 -1.20 10.86 -2.01
N GLY A 100 -1.87 11.82 -2.67
CA GLY A 100 -1.32 13.12 -3.04
C GLY A 100 -1.76 14.23 -2.09
N GLY A 101 -0.89 15.24 -1.90
CA GLY A 101 -1.18 16.47 -1.16
C GLY A 101 -1.93 16.27 0.16
N ILE A 102 -3.10 16.90 0.27
CA ILE A 102 -4.02 16.87 1.42
C ILE A 102 -4.89 15.60 1.51
N GLY A 103 -4.64 14.59 0.67
CA GLY A 103 -5.25 13.27 0.75
C GLY A 103 -6.54 13.08 -0.05
N TYR A 104 -6.86 13.96 -1.00
CA TYR A 104 -8.01 13.76 -1.89
C TYR A 104 -7.70 12.83 -3.06
N ASN A 105 -6.55 13.03 -3.70
CA ASN A 105 -6.10 12.17 -4.79
C ASN A 105 -5.47 10.91 -4.21
N LYS A 106 -6.07 9.74 -4.51
CA LYS A 106 -5.62 8.45 -3.98
C LYS A 106 -5.51 7.43 -5.08
N VAL A 107 -4.57 6.52 -4.92
CA VAL A 107 -4.41 5.37 -5.80
C VAL A 107 -4.21 4.11 -4.98
N LYS A 108 -4.94 3.05 -5.32
CA LYS A 108 -4.75 1.73 -4.71
C LYS A 108 -4.56 0.68 -5.78
N PHE A 109 -3.49 -0.09 -5.65
CA PHE A 109 -3.19 -1.21 -6.53
C PHE A 109 -3.62 -2.55 -5.93
N GLU A 110 -4.15 -3.41 -6.78
CA GLU A 110 -4.44 -4.80 -6.47
C GLU A 110 -3.52 -5.68 -7.33
N LEU A 111 -2.66 -6.45 -6.66
CA LEU A 111 -1.74 -7.40 -7.29
C LEU A 111 -2.42 -8.78 -7.29
N LEU A 112 -2.82 -9.26 -8.46
CA LEU A 112 -3.53 -10.52 -8.59
C LEU A 112 -2.54 -11.70 -8.70
N ALA A 113 -2.98 -12.89 -8.29
CA ALA A 113 -2.14 -14.10 -8.27
C ALA A 113 -1.63 -14.52 -9.66
N ASN A 114 -2.35 -14.14 -10.73
CA ASN A 114 -1.97 -14.36 -12.12
C ASN A 114 -0.94 -13.33 -12.65
N GLY A 115 -0.49 -12.40 -11.81
CA GLY A 115 0.48 -11.36 -12.18
C GLY A 115 -0.14 -10.14 -12.88
N GLU A 116 -1.46 -10.10 -13.04
CA GLU A 116 -2.18 -8.88 -13.44
C GLU A 116 -2.19 -7.87 -12.30
N VAL A 117 -2.26 -6.59 -12.65
CA VAL A 117 -2.34 -5.49 -11.69
C VAL A 117 -3.51 -4.60 -12.06
N LYS A 118 -4.42 -4.41 -11.10
CA LYS A 118 -5.50 -3.44 -11.21
C LYS A 118 -5.17 -2.19 -10.40
N THR A 119 -5.78 -1.08 -10.78
CA THR A 119 -5.68 0.19 -10.06
C THR A 119 -7.07 0.79 -9.87
N ASN A 120 -7.26 1.42 -8.71
CA ASN A 120 -8.38 2.31 -8.42
C ASN A 120 -7.82 3.69 -8.13
N ILE A 121 -8.20 4.68 -8.93
CA ILE A 121 -7.74 6.06 -8.83
C ILE A 121 -8.94 6.88 -8.38
N THR A 122 -8.82 7.54 -7.23
CA THR A 122 -9.79 8.52 -6.75
C THR A 122 -9.20 9.90 -6.98
N MET A 123 -9.93 10.76 -7.68
CA MET A 123 -9.47 12.09 -8.04
C MET A 123 -10.49 13.16 -7.72
N TRP A 124 -10.01 14.33 -7.32
CA TRP A 124 -10.85 15.48 -7.04
C TRP A 124 -10.97 16.37 -8.28
N ASP A 125 -12.19 16.50 -8.82
CA ASP A 125 -12.46 17.26 -10.05
C ASP A 125 -12.99 18.69 -9.80
N SER A 126 -12.89 19.20 -8.56
CA SER A 126 -13.42 20.53 -8.21
C SER A 126 -12.62 21.17 -7.09
N TRP A 127 -12.62 22.51 -7.04
CA TRP A 127 -12.04 23.30 -5.95
C TRP A 127 -12.91 23.36 -4.68
N SER A 128 -14.04 22.63 -4.64
CA SER A 128 -14.93 22.58 -3.48
C SER A 128 -14.63 21.35 -2.61
N GLU A 129 -14.50 21.52 -1.29
CA GLU A 129 -14.22 20.45 -0.30
C GLU A 129 -15.28 19.32 -0.24
N ASP A 130 -16.33 19.44 -1.06
CA ASP A 130 -17.41 18.47 -1.18
C ASP A 130 -16.94 17.21 -1.92
N GLN A 131 -16.92 16.08 -1.21
CA GLN A 131 -16.49 14.77 -1.74
C GLN A 131 -17.37 14.23 -2.86
N LYS A 132 -18.54 14.85 -3.14
CA LYS A 132 -19.41 14.46 -4.26
C LYS A 132 -18.77 14.64 -5.65
N PHE A 133 -17.66 15.39 -5.74
CA PHE A 133 -16.88 15.59 -6.97
C PHE A 133 -15.64 14.69 -7.05
N LEU A 134 -15.59 13.63 -6.24
CA LEU A 134 -14.57 12.61 -6.38
C LEU A 134 -14.93 11.68 -7.54
N GLU A 135 -14.10 11.67 -8.56
CA GLU A 135 -14.17 10.72 -9.64
C GLU A 135 -13.41 9.44 -9.28
N LEU A 136 -13.95 8.30 -9.70
CA LEU A 136 -13.30 7.00 -9.58
C LEU A 136 -12.95 6.47 -10.97
N HIS A 137 -11.67 6.19 -11.18
CA HIS A 137 -11.16 5.58 -12.40
C HIS A 137 -10.57 4.21 -12.07
N GLU A 138 -11.17 3.17 -12.65
CA GLU A 138 -10.64 1.81 -12.56
C GLU A 138 -9.78 1.49 -13.78
N GLY A 139 -8.68 0.77 -13.57
CA GLY A 139 -7.77 0.40 -14.64
C GLY A 139 -7.11 -0.95 -14.48
N ILE A 140 -6.71 -1.52 -15.60
CA ILE A 140 -5.88 -2.72 -15.67
C ILE A 140 -4.55 -2.41 -16.35
N LYS A 141 -3.46 -2.91 -15.79
CA LYS A 141 -2.11 -2.71 -16.34
C LYS A 141 -1.99 -3.41 -17.68
N VAL A 142 -1.63 -2.67 -18.73
CA VAL A 142 -1.45 -3.18 -20.09
C VAL A 142 0.00 -3.14 -20.56
N LEU A 143 0.84 -2.29 -19.95
CA LEU A 143 2.26 -2.22 -20.27
C LEU A 143 3.10 -2.13 -18.99
N LYS A 144 4.17 -2.93 -18.93
CA LYS A 144 5.17 -2.89 -17.87
C LYS A 144 6.38 -2.10 -18.35
N TYR A 145 6.95 -1.29 -17.48
CA TYR A 145 8.25 -0.65 -17.75
C TYR A 145 9.37 -1.53 -17.20
N GLY A 146 10.42 -1.77 -17.99
CA GLY A 146 11.63 -2.51 -17.58
C GLY A 146 12.77 -1.54 -17.27
N LYS A 147 13.73 -1.80 -16.37
CA LYS A 147 14.18 -3.00 -15.64
C LYS A 147 14.16 -2.76 -14.12
#